data_AF-G3B7S8-F1
#
_entry.id   AF-G3B7S8-F1
#
_cell.length_a   1.000
_cell.length_b   1.000
_cell.length_c   1.000
_cell.angle_alpha   90.00
_cell.angle_beta   90.00
_cell.angle_gamma   90.00
#
_symmetry.space_group_name_H-M   'P 1'
#
loop_
_entity.id
_entity.type
_entity.pdbx_description
1 polymer ?
#
loop_
_entity_poly.entity_id
_entity_poly.type
_entity_poly.pdbx_seq_one_letter_code
_entity_poly.pdbx_strand_id
1 'polypeptide(L)'
;MSNPERNAFNPQEFANKPSDQTRLPVAFNVIHVDDISKSKIAKLEEWMKYKDPNEVGVDRLNRSGAGTNQHIIREIDVSDNDNARLMETTSLFDSSVYKLTLRDNFDNYCFAYEYNDKLPFLRTGSTLPIPIKLGGKLIISSGATVANGALLVDRKVCKYIGVDESSELVKALNSNLVEKSINILQNPEL
;
A
#
# COMPACT_ATOMS: atom_id res chain seq x y z
N MET A 1 -15.40 -24.96 8.77
CA MET A 1 -14.49 -23.84 8.44
C MET A 1 -14.91 -22.63 9.25
N SER A 2 -14.01 -21.99 9.98
CA SER A 2 -14.32 -20.78 10.78
C SER A 2 -14.57 -19.59 9.86
N ASN A 3 -15.62 -18.80 10.13
CA ASN A 3 -15.88 -17.55 9.42
C ASN A 3 -14.82 -16.49 9.83
N PRO A 4 -13.93 -16.02 8.93
CA PRO A 4 -12.89 -15.06 9.27
C PRO A 4 -13.42 -13.72 9.79
N GLU A 5 -14.66 -13.37 9.44
CA GLU A 5 -15.31 -12.14 9.87
C GLU A 5 -15.77 -12.15 11.33
N ARG A 6 -15.77 -13.32 11.97
CA ARG A 6 -16.19 -13.48 13.39
C ARG A 6 -15.00 -13.63 14.35
N ASN A 7 -13.78 -13.56 13.83
CA ASN A 7 -12.57 -13.72 14.61
C ASN A 7 -11.90 -12.36 14.81
N ALA A 8 -11.42 -12.09 16.02
CA ALA A 8 -10.68 -10.88 16.36
C ALA A 8 -9.18 -11.15 16.34
N PHE A 9 -8.38 -10.12 16.08
CA PHE A 9 -6.94 -10.15 16.30
C PHE A 9 -6.58 -9.15 17.39
N ASN A 10 -6.10 -9.67 18.53
CA ASN A 10 -5.64 -8.84 19.63
C ASN A 10 -4.10 -8.85 19.69
N PRO A 11 -3.42 -7.76 19.27
CA PRO A 11 -1.96 -7.68 19.29
C PRO A 11 -1.36 -7.87 20.69
N GLN A 12 -2.09 -7.53 21.75
CA GLN A 12 -1.60 -7.61 23.13
C GLN A 12 -1.32 -9.05 23.57
N GLU A 13 -2.02 -10.03 22.99
CA GLU A 13 -1.77 -11.46 23.24
C GLU A 13 -0.39 -11.93 22.74
N PHE A 14 0.24 -11.13 21.89
CA PHE A 14 1.51 -11.41 21.23
C PHE A 14 2.61 -10.41 21.61
N ALA A 15 2.30 -9.36 22.38
CA ALA A 15 3.23 -8.28 22.69
C ALA A 15 4.49 -8.77 23.43
N ASN A 16 4.35 -9.78 24.28
CA ASN A 16 5.45 -10.36 25.07
C ASN A 16 6.04 -11.64 24.45
N LYS A 17 5.64 -12.00 23.22
CA LYS A 17 6.12 -13.20 22.54
C LYS A 17 7.03 -12.82 21.37
N PRO A 18 8.25 -13.37 21.30
CA PRO A 18 9.17 -13.05 20.21
C PRO A 18 8.62 -13.52 18.86
N SER A 19 7.93 -14.67 18.84
CA SER A 19 7.21 -15.18 17.68
C SER A 19 6.09 -16.12 18.13
N ASP A 20 4.95 -16.06 17.46
CA ASP A 20 3.81 -16.98 17.58
C ASP A 20 3.09 -17.09 16.22
N GLN A 21 1.97 -17.79 16.15
CA GLN A 21 1.15 -17.91 14.94
C GLN A 21 -0.34 -17.62 15.20
N THR A 22 -1.02 -17.08 14.19
CA THR A 22 -2.48 -16.92 14.22
C THR A 22 -3.17 -18.28 14.30
N ARG A 23 -4.10 -18.45 15.23
CA ARG A 23 -4.83 -19.73 15.40
C ARG A 23 -6.01 -19.86 14.46
N LEU A 24 -6.62 -18.73 14.13
CA LEU A 24 -7.81 -18.64 13.31
C LEU A 24 -7.57 -17.66 12.17
N PRO A 25 -8.21 -17.84 11.02
CA PRO A 25 -8.20 -16.83 9.97
C PRO A 25 -8.95 -15.58 10.45
N VAL A 26 -8.47 -14.39 10.08
CA VAL A 26 -9.08 -13.11 10.47
C VAL A 26 -9.29 -12.23 9.24
N ALA A 27 -10.46 -11.61 9.14
CA ALA A 27 -10.76 -10.61 8.12
C ALA A 27 -10.37 -9.22 8.62
N PHE A 28 -9.76 -8.43 7.74
CA PHE A 28 -9.32 -7.07 8.01
C PHE A 28 -9.74 -6.12 6.89
N ASN A 29 -9.89 -4.84 7.22
CA ASN A 29 -9.83 -3.74 6.28
C ASN A 29 -8.42 -3.13 6.29
N VAL A 30 -7.90 -2.79 5.12
CA VAL A 30 -6.63 -2.06 4.97
C VAL A 30 -6.88 -0.58 5.23
N ILE A 31 -6.37 -0.05 6.34
CA ILE A 31 -6.55 1.34 6.75
C ILE A 31 -5.48 2.25 6.16
N HIS A 32 -4.25 1.75 6.09
CA HIS A 32 -3.12 2.50 5.55
C HIS A 32 -2.12 1.55 4.89
N VAL A 33 -1.42 2.04 3.88
CA VAL A 33 -0.34 1.35 3.18
C VAL A 33 0.86 2.28 3.18
N ASP A 34 1.96 1.83 3.77
CA ASP A 34 3.22 2.55 3.79
C ASP A 34 4.31 1.75 3.08
N ASP A 35 4.98 2.37 2.12
CA ASP A 35 6.21 1.84 1.55
C ASP A 35 7.38 2.15 2.49
N ILE A 36 7.80 1.14 3.23
CA ILE A 36 8.89 1.26 4.21
C ILE A 36 10.27 1.12 3.57
N SER A 37 10.35 0.87 2.26
CA SER A 37 11.61 0.90 1.51
C SER A 37 12.01 2.32 1.09
N LYS A 38 11.04 3.26 1.03
CA LYS A 38 11.26 4.66 0.65
C LYS A 38 11.42 5.55 1.87
N SER A 39 12.32 6.54 1.76
CA SER A 39 12.46 7.59 2.78
C SER A 39 11.18 8.45 2.84
N LYS A 40 10.92 9.05 4.02
CA LYS A 40 9.77 9.97 4.18
C LYS A 40 9.84 11.14 3.22
N ILE A 41 11.03 11.69 2.96
CA ILE A 41 11.26 12.80 2.02
C ILE A 41 10.87 12.38 0.60
N ALA A 42 11.32 11.21 0.14
CA ALA A 42 10.98 10.70 -1.19
C ALA A 42 9.46 10.48 -1.34
N LYS A 43 8.81 9.95 -0.30
CA LYS A 43 7.35 9.81 -0.28
C LYS A 43 6.64 11.17 -0.35
N LEU A 44 7.11 12.15 0.42
CA LEU A 44 6.53 13.50 0.43
C LEU A 44 6.68 14.17 -0.94
N GLU A 45 7.87 14.09 -1.54
CA GLU A 45 8.11 14.59 -2.90
C GLU A 45 7.20 13.91 -3.93
N GLU A 46 6.96 12.60 -3.80
CA GLU A 46 6.05 11.85 -4.68
C GLU A 46 4.60 12.35 -4.55
N TRP A 47 4.10 12.52 -3.33
CA TRP A 47 2.74 13.03 -3.07
C TRP A 47 2.54 14.49 -3.47
N MET A 48 3.54 15.35 -3.29
CA MET A 48 3.46 16.77 -3.67
C MET A 48 3.19 16.95 -5.17
N LYS A 49 3.64 16.02 -6.01
CA LYS A 49 3.39 16.06 -7.47
C LYS A 49 1.91 15.97 -7.84
N TYR A 50 1.12 15.36 -6.96
CA TYR A 50 -0.32 15.21 -7.16
C TYR A 50 -1.11 16.41 -6.62
N LYS A 51 -0.51 17.21 -5.74
CA LYS A 51 -1.12 18.44 -5.22
C LYS A 51 -0.94 19.61 -6.19
N ASP A 52 0.27 19.78 -6.72
CA ASP A 52 0.56 20.79 -7.74
C ASP A 52 1.41 20.17 -8.87
N PRO A 53 0.77 19.72 -9.98
CA PRO A 53 1.48 19.17 -11.12
C PRO A 53 2.43 20.17 -11.81
N ASN A 54 2.21 21.48 -11.64
CA ASN A 54 2.93 22.53 -12.34
C ASN A 54 4.22 22.95 -11.63
N GLU A 55 4.30 22.81 -10.29
CA GLU A 55 5.50 23.14 -9.53
C GLU A 55 6.65 22.12 -9.72
N VAL A 56 6.34 20.87 -10.07
CA VAL A 56 7.35 19.79 -10.15
C VAL A 56 8.22 19.87 -11.42
N GLY A 57 7.72 20.53 -12.47
CA GLY A 57 8.38 20.60 -13.77
C GLY A 57 9.61 21.50 -13.81
N VAL A 58 9.70 22.48 -12.91
CA VAL A 58 10.75 23.52 -12.95
C VAL A 58 12.02 23.14 -12.18
N ASP A 59 11.93 22.35 -11.10
CA ASP A 59 13.11 21.99 -10.30
C ASP A 59 13.90 20.78 -10.88
N ARG A 60 13.30 20.02 -11.81
CA ARG A 60 13.94 18.86 -12.45
C ARG A 60 15.00 19.23 -13.50
N LEU A 61 15.05 20.48 -13.96
CA LEU A 61 16.06 20.95 -14.91
C LEU A 61 17.42 21.27 -14.25
N ASN A 62 17.48 21.38 -12.92
CA ASN A 62 18.69 21.77 -12.20
C ASN A 62 19.43 20.62 -11.47
N ARG A 63 18.88 19.39 -11.47
CA ARG A 63 19.51 18.20 -10.86
C ARG A 63 19.90 17.14 -11.89
N SER A 64 20.40 17.55 -13.04
CA SER A 64 21.08 16.68 -14.00
C SER A 64 22.47 16.27 -13.47
N GLY A 65 22.49 15.33 -12.53
CA GLY A 65 23.72 14.84 -11.93
C GLY A 65 23.59 13.60 -11.06
N ALA A 66 22.75 12.62 -11.44
CA ALA A 66 22.90 11.18 -11.18
C ALA A 66 21.55 10.44 -11.27
N GLY A 67 21.38 9.65 -12.34
CA GLY A 67 20.80 8.30 -12.20
C GLY A 67 19.28 8.11 -12.03
N THR A 68 18.40 9.03 -12.41
CA THR A 68 16.95 8.75 -12.44
C THR A 68 16.37 8.87 -13.84
N ASN A 69 15.89 7.74 -14.36
CA ASN A 69 15.19 7.51 -15.63
C ASN A 69 14.48 8.76 -16.19
N GLN A 70 15.13 9.38 -17.19
CA GLN A 70 14.49 10.35 -18.06
C GLN A 70 13.53 9.61 -19.00
N HIS A 71 12.23 9.71 -18.74
CA HIS A 71 11.23 9.46 -19.79
C HIS A 71 11.29 10.61 -20.79
N ILE A 72 12.13 10.45 -21.81
CA ILE A 72 12.11 11.31 -23.00
C ILE A 72 10.91 10.87 -23.83
N ILE A 73 9.85 11.68 -23.86
CA ILE A 73 8.78 11.54 -24.86
C ILE A 73 9.41 11.93 -26.20
N ARG A 74 9.81 10.94 -27.00
CA ARG A 74 10.22 11.13 -28.39
C ARG A 74 8.98 10.96 -29.26
N GLU A 75 8.60 12.06 -29.89
CA GLU A 75 7.79 12.17 -31.11
C GLU A 75 6.54 11.28 -31.20
N ILE A 76 5.37 11.93 -31.17
CA ILE A 76 4.09 11.32 -31.50
C ILE A 76 4.01 11.21 -33.02
N ASP A 77 4.20 10.02 -33.57
CA ASP A 77 3.80 9.71 -34.94
C ASP A 77 2.31 9.37 -34.94
N VAL A 78 1.51 10.22 -35.59
CA VAL A 78 0.05 10.10 -35.65
C VAL A 78 -0.32 9.26 -36.87
N SER A 79 0.11 7.99 -36.85
CA SER A 79 -0.13 7.05 -37.95
C SER A 79 -0.19 5.62 -37.39
N ASP A 80 -1.29 5.26 -36.75
CA ASP A 80 -2.08 4.08 -37.12
C ASP A 80 -3.02 3.61 -36.01
N ASN A 81 -4.21 3.28 -36.50
CA ASN A 81 -5.36 2.72 -35.84
C ASN A 81 -5.06 1.31 -35.31
N ASP A 82 -4.89 1.16 -33.99
CA ASP A 82 -5.47 0.03 -33.25
C ASP A 82 -5.35 0.20 -31.73
N ASN A 83 -6.46 -0.12 -31.05
CA ASN A 83 -6.68 -0.02 -29.61
C ASN A 83 -5.80 -0.99 -28.78
N ALA A 84 -4.51 -0.73 -28.67
CA ALA A 84 -3.63 -1.41 -27.72
C ALA A 84 -3.44 -0.54 -26.47
N ARG A 85 -4.18 -0.88 -25.41
CA ARG A 85 -3.98 -0.39 -24.05
C ARG A 85 -2.48 -0.41 -23.70
N LEU A 86 -1.90 0.77 -23.48
CA LEU A 86 -0.63 0.93 -22.78
C LEU A 86 -0.82 0.50 -21.32
N MET A 87 -0.88 -0.82 -21.09
CA MET A 87 -0.59 -1.36 -19.77
C MET A 87 0.90 -1.19 -19.54
N GLU A 88 1.19 -0.12 -18.80
CA GLU A 88 2.47 0.22 -18.24
C GLU A 88 3.11 -1.03 -17.61
N THR A 89 4.13 -1.55 -18.28
CA THR A 89 4.93 -2.69 -17.84
C THR A 89 5.96 -2.18 -16.83
N THR A 90 5.51 -1.97 -15.60
CA THR A 90 6.37 -1.81 -14.43
C THR A 90 5.89 -2.85 -13.41
N SER A 91 6.61 -3.92 -13.06
CA SER A 91 7.99 -3.92 -12.58
C SER A 91 8.43 -5.38 -12.36
N LEU A 92 9.46 -5.83 -13.06
CA LEU A 92 10.15 -7.09 -12.71
C LEU A 92 11.16 -6.90 -11.56
N PHE A 93 11.31 -5.67 -11.06
CA PHE A 93 12.32 -5.26 -10.07
C PHE A 93 11.77 -4.30 -9.00
N ASP A 94 10.49 -4.39 -8.64
CA ASP A 94 9.99 -3.58 -7.53
C ASP A 94 10.51 -4.10 -6.19
N SER A 95 11.52 -3.39 -5.66
CA SER A 95 12.11 -3.65 -4.34
C SER A 95 11.25 -3.14 -3.19
N SER A 96 10.10 -2.50 -3.47
CA SER A 96 9.23 -1.94 -2.43
C SER A 96 8.88 -3.00 -1.39
N VAL A 97 8.87 -2.61 -0.13
CA VAL A 97 8.42 -3.44 1.00
C VAL A 97 7.36 -2.65 1.71
N TYR A 98 6.19 -3.25 1.90
CA TYR A 98 5.04 -2.55 2.43
C TYR A 98 4.75 -2.94 3.87
N LYS A 99 4.39 -1.93 4.65
CA LYS A 99 3.72 -2.04 5.94
C LYS A 99 2.25 -1.67 5.75
N LEU A 100 1.36 -2.53 6.21
CA LEU A 100 -0.08 -2.30 6.22
C LEU A 100 -0.54 -2.00 7.64
N THR A 101 -1.38 -0.98 7.81
CA THR A 101 -2.20 -0.82 9.01
C THR A 101 -3.54 -1.46 8.74
N LEU A 102 -3.91 -2.44 9.55
CA LEU A 102 -5.12 -3.24 9.38
C LEU A 102 -6.08 -3.01 10.54
N ARG A 103 -7.38 -3.08 10.26
CA ARG A 103 -8.45 -3.06 11.26
C ARG A 103 -9.32 -4.30 11.12
N ASP A 104 -9.52 -5.05 12.19
CA ASP A 104 -10.44 -6.19 12.18
C ASP A 104 -11.92 -5.72 12.30
N ASN A 105 -12.85 -6.67 12.36
CA ASN A 105 -14.28 -6.38 12.51
C ASN A 105 -14.69 -5.93 13.93
N PHE A 106 -13.75 -5.90 14.88
CA PHE A 106 -13.95 -5.51 16.27
C PHE A 106 -13.21 -4.20 16.60
N ASP A 107 -12.81 -3.45 15.57
CA ASP A 107 -12.05 -2.20 15.67
C ASP A 107 -10.68 -2.34 16.36
N ASN A 108 -10.09 -3.54 16.36
CA ASN A 108 -8.69 -3.72 16.75
C ASN A 108 -7.77 -3.38 15.58
N TYR A 109 -6.73 -2.59 15.87
CA TYR A 109 -5.73 -2.19 14.90
C TYR A 109 -4.45 -3.00 15.07
N CYS A 110 -3.84 -3.39 13.95
CA CYS A 110 -2.54 -4.04 13.97
C CYS A 110 -1.71 -3.64 12.75
N PHE A 111 -0.41 -3.90 12.85
CA PHE A 111 0.50 -3.77 11.72
C PHE A 111 0.73 -5.13 11.07
N ALA A 112 0.78 -5.15 9.74
CA ALA A 112 1.24 -6.28 8.96
C ALA A 112 2.40 -5.85 8.06
N TYR A 113 3.47 -6.65 8.03
CA TYR A 113 4.63 -6.42 7.19
C TYR A 113 4.69 -7.49 6.12
N GLU A 114 4.94 -7.06 4.88
CA GLU A 114 5.32 -7.96 3.81
C GLU A 114 6.64 -8.65 4.19
N TYR A 115 6.61 -9.98 4.30
CA TYR A 115 7.73 -10.78 4.81
C TYR A 115 7.93 -12.03 3.96
N ASN A 116 9.18 -12.37 3.64
CA ASN A 116 9.64 -13.48 2.78
C ASN A 116 9.20 -13.45 1.31
N ASP A 117 7.97 -13.04 0.99
CA ASP A 117 7.44 -13.02 -0.38
C ASP A 117 6.62 -11.76 -0.65
N LYS A 118 6.60 -11.34 -1.91
CA LYS A 118 5.90 -10.13 -2.37
C LYS A 118 4.39 -10.38 -2.44
N LEU A 119 3.60 -9.43 -1.95
CA LEU A 119 2.14 -9.48 -2.09
C LEU A 119 1.74 -8.96 -3.48
N PRO A 120 1.20 -9.81 -4.38
CA PRO A 120 0.96 -9.42 -5.78
C PRO A 120 -0.03 -8.26 -5.92
N PHE A 121 -1.02 -8.17 -5.03
CA PHE A 121 -2.03 -7.11 -5.04
C PHE A 121 -1.45 -5.73 -4.68
N LEU A 122 -0.26 -5.67 -4.10
CA LEU A 122 0.45 -4.41 -3.86
C LEU A 122 1.35 -4.02 -5.04
N ARG A 123 1.41 -4.83 -6.10
CA ARG A 123 2.23 -4.61 -7.31
C ARG A 123 1.42 -4.29 -8.55
N THR A 124 0.09 -4.35 -8.45
CA THR A 124 -0.80 -3.83 -9.48
C THR A 124 -0.70 -2.32 -9.44
N GLY A 125 -0.11 -1.71 -10.47
CA GLY A 125 0.08 -0.27 -10.56
C GLY A 125 -1.21 0.51 -10.26
N SER A 126 -1.04 1.67 -9.65
CA SER A 126 -2.09 2.59 -9.26
C SER A 126 -1.78 3.97 -9.83
N THR A 127 -2.80 4.77 -10.09
CA THR A 127 -2.61 6.16 -10.53
C THR A 127 -2.08 7.04 -9.40
N LEU A 128 -2.16 6.58 -8.15
CA LEU A 128 -1.64 7.26 -6.96
C LEU A 128 -0.37 6.57 -6.44
N PRO A 129 0.43 7.25 -5.59
CA PRO A 129 1.62 6.67 -4.95
C PRO A 129 1.35 5.47 -4.03
N ILE A 130 0.08 5.14 -3.78
CA ILE A 130 -0.33 3.94 -3.05
C ILE A 130 -0.82 2.86 -4.01
N PRO A 131 -0.42 1.59 -3.81
CA PRO A 131 -0.68 0.52 -4.78
C PRO A 131 -2.13 0.02 -4.80
N ILE A 132 -2.91 0.30 -3.75
CA ILE A 132 -4.31 -0.09 -3.64
C ILE A 132 -5.12 1.02 -3.00
N LYS A 133 -6.42 1.08 -3.32
CA LYS A 133 -7.38 1.90 -2.58
C LYS A 133 -7.50 1.41 -1.13
N LEU A 134 -7.65 2.37 -0.22
CA LEU A 134 -7.83 2.08 1.20
C LEU A 134 -9.26 1.58 1.51
N GLY A 135 -9.41 0.85 2.61
CA GLY A 135 -10.66 0.21 3.04
C GLY A 135 -10.90 -1.18 2.44
N GLY A 136 -10.04 -1.63 1.51
CA GLY A 136 -10.12 -2.95 0.91
C GLY A 136 -10.06 -4.10 1.93
N LYS A 137 -10.79 -5.18 1.66
CA LYS A 137 -10.88 -6.36 2.53
C LYS A 137 -9.73 -7.32 2.26
N LEU A 138 -9.12 -7.79 3.33
CA LEU A 138 -8.01 -8.73 3.38
C LEU A 138 -8.40 -9.89 4.29
N ILE A 139 -8.04 -11.12 3.93
CA ILE A 139 -8.11 -12.27 4.83
C ILE A 139 -6.69 -12.74 5.10
N ILE A 140 -6.35 -12.84 6.37
CA ILE A 140 -5.13 -13.51 6.83
C ILE A 140 -5.54 -14.89 7.33
N SER A 141 -4.99 -15.93 6.71
CA SER A 141 -5.23 -17.32 7.09
C SER A 141 -4.62 -17.64 8.46
N SER A 142 -5.12 -18.71 9.10
CA SER A 142 -4.45 -19.29 10.27
C SER A 142 -3.03 -19.73 9.92
N GLY A 143 -2.11 -19.67 10.88
CA GLY A 143 -0.70 -20.02 10.71
C GLY A 143 0.17 -18.85 10.25
N ALA A 144 -0.39 -17.64 10.11
CA ALA A 144 0.40 -16.45 9.85
C ALA A 144 1.30 -16.13 11.05
N THR A 145 2.55 -15.79 10.79
CA THR A 145 3.51 -15.51 11.86
C THR A 145 3.20 -14.16 12.49
N VAL A 146 3.25 -14.10 13.82
CA VAL A 146 3.12 -12.87 14.61
C VAL A 146 4.41 -12.66 15.39
N ALA A 147 5.07 -11.52 15.22
CA ALA A 147 6.27 -11.17 15.96
C ALA A 147 6.11 -9.78 16.58
N ASN A 148 6.33 -9.66 17.89
CA ASN A 148 6.17 -8.40 18.64
C ASN A 148 4.83 -7.69 18.38
N GLY A 149 3.73 -8.46 18.32
CA GLY A 149 2.39 -7.93 18.04
C GLY A 149 2.10 -7.54 16.58
N ALA A 150 3.05 -7.72 15.65
CA ALA A 150 2.86 -7.46 14.24
C ALA A 150 2.74 -8.75 13.42
N LEU A 151 1.89 -8.73 12.40
CA LEU A 151 1.71 -9.84 11.47
C LEU A 151 2.81 -9.82 10.41
N LEU A 152 3.46 -10.96 10.19
CA LEU A 152 4.39 -11.15 9.08
C LEU A 152 3.65 -11.94 8.01
N VAL A 153 3.34 -11.26 6.90
CA VAL A 153 2.45 -11.78 5.86
C VAL A 153 3.20 -12.04 4.58
N ASP A 154 2.93 -13.19 3.99
CA ASP A 154 3.38 -13.60 2.67
C ASP A 154 2.17 -13.91 1.77
N ARG A 155 2.42 -14.25 0.51
CA ARG A 155 1.36 -14.60 -0.45
C ARG A 155 0.52 -15.82 -0.04
N LYS A 156 1.06 -16.74 0.76
CA LYS A 156 0.38 -18.00 1.14
C LYS A 156 -0.67 -17.75 2.22
N VAL A 157 -0.37 -16.87 3.17
CA VAL A 157 -1.27 -16.58 4.29
C VAL A 157 -2.15 -15.35 4.07
N CYS A 158 -1.90 -14.56 3.02
CA CYS A 158 -2.56 -13.28 2.79
C CYS A 158 -3.35 -13.27 1.49
N LYS A 159 -4.68 -13.10 1.58
CA LYS A 159 -5.56 -12.99 0.41
C LYS A 159 -6.30 -11.66 0.42
N TYR A 160 -6.02 -10.83 -0.58
CA TYR A 160 -6.80 -9.62 -0.83
C TYR A 160 -8.10 -9.96 -1.57
N ILE A 161 -9.22 -9.45 -1.07
CA ILE A 161 -10.56 -9.70 -1.61
C ILE A 161 -11.00 -8.55 -2.54
N GLY A 162 -10.51 -7.33 -2.29
CA GLY A 162 -10.88 -6.14 -3.05
C GLY A 162 -11.61 -5.11 -2.21
N VAL A 163 -12.17 -4.11 -2.88
CA VAL A 163 -12.82 -2.96 -2.26
C VAL A 163 -14.31 -3.02 -2.52
N ASP A 164 -15.11 -2.67 -1.51
CA ASP A 164 -16.52 -2.37 -1.69
C ASP A 164 -16.68 -0.85 -1.85
N GLU A 165 -16.85 -0.37 -3.09
CA GLU A 165 -16.98 1.06 -3.41
C GLU A 165 -18.23 1.69 -2.79
N SER A 166 -19.21 0.90 -2.36
CA SER A 166 -20.40 1.39 -1.66
C SER A 166 -20.14 1.71 -0.18
N SER A 167 -19.04 1.19 0.39
CA SER A 167 -18.69 1.31 1.80
C SER A 167 -18.32 2.75 2.19
N GLU A 168 -18.94 3.27 3.25
CA GLU A 168 -18.60 4.57 3.83
C GLU A 168 -17.15 4.64 4.32
N LEU A 169 -16.59 3.51 4.79
CA LEU A 169 -15.18 3.45 5.20
C LEU A 169 -14.25 3.75 4.01
N VAL A 170 -14.52 3.14 2.85
CA VAL A 170 -13.73 3.33 1.63
C VAL A 170 -13.81 4.80 1.19
N LYS A 171 -15.00 5.38 1.16
CA LYS A 171 -15.18 6.80 0.82
C LYS A 171 -14.44 7.72 1.79
N ALA A 172 -14.54 7.45 3.10
CA ALA A 172 -13.88 8.24 4.12
C ALA A 172 -12.35 8.18 4.04
N LEU A 173 -11.78 7.00 3.81
CA LEU A 173 -10.32 6.82 3.73
C LEU A 173 -9.72 7.41 2.45
N ASN A 174 -10.42 7.33 1.31
CA ASN A 174 -9.89 7.78 0.02
C ASN A 174 -10.27 9.23 -0.34
N SER A 175 -11.19 9.88 0.40
CA SER A 175 -11.48 11.31 0.21
C SER A 175 -10.29 12.18 0.62
N ASN A 176 -9.92 13.17 -0.21
CA ASN A 176 -8.78 14.09 0.04
C ASN A 176 -7.49 13.35 0.43
N LEU A 177 -7.26 12.19 -0.19
CA LEU A 177 -6.18 11.29 0.17
C LEU A 177 -4.80 11.92 -0.04
N VAL A 178 -4.66 12.75 -1.07
CA VAL A 178 -3.41 13.47 -1.36
C VAL A 178 -3.07 14.43 -0.20
N GLU A 179 -4.02 15.27 0.20
CA GLU A 179 -3.84 16.23 1.29
C GLU A 179 -3.58 15.52 2.61
N LYS A 180 -4.34 14.45 2.91
CA LYS A 180 -4.14 13.63 4.12
C LYS A 180 -2.75 13.01 4.16
N SER A 181 -2.29 12.45 3.04
CA SER A 181 -0.98 11.78 2.97
C SER A 181 0.17 12.78 3.14
N ILE A 182 0.08 13.95 2.53
CA ILE A 182 1.05 15.04 2.71
C ILE A 182 1.09 15.48 4.18
N ASN A 183 -0.09 15.67 4.81
CA ASN A 183 -0.17 16.09 6.21
C ASN A 183 0.47 15.06 7.15
N ILE A 184 0.16 13.76 6.98
CA ILE A 184 0.76 12.67 7.77
C ILE A 184 2.29 12.65 7.64
N LEU A 185 2.82 12.90 6.43
CA LEU A 185 4.26 12.91 6.18
C LEU A 185 4.96 14.15 6.74
N GLN A 186 4.27 15.30 6.81
CA GLN A 186 4.80 16.55 7.36
C GLN A 186 4.69 16.61 8.89
N ASN A 187 3.63 16.02 9.48
CA ASN A 187 3.31 16.08 10.90
C ASN A 187 3.19 14.65 11.49
N PRO A 188 4.31 13.95 11.73
CA PRO A 188 4.30 12.55 12.12
C PRO A 188 3.89 12.26 13.58
N GLU A 189 3.53 13.27 14.37
CA GLU A 189 3.19 13.15 15.81
C GLU A 189 1.67 13.17 16.10
N LEU A 190 0.83 12.86 15.11
CA LEU A 190 -0.61 12.64 15.29
C LEU A 190 -0.99 11.16 15.18
#